data_AF-A0A661CKH4-F1
#
_entry.id   AF-A0A661CKH4-F1
#
_cell.length_a   1.000
_cell.length_b   1.000
_cell.length_c   1.000
_cell.angle_alpha   90.00
_cell.angle_beta   90.00
_cell.angle_gamma   90.00
#
_symmetry.space_group_name_H-M   'P 1'
#
loop_
_entity.id
_entity.type
_entity.pdbx_description
1 polymer ?
#
loop_
_entity_poly.entity_id
_entity_poly.type
_entity_poly.pdbx_seq_one_letter_code
_entity_poly.pdbx_strand_id
1 'polypeptide(L)'
;MLQALEGSQAVAQAVALCRPQVIAAYPITPQTHIVENISKLVADGKLQCEFVSVESEFSAASVVLGAALAGSRAYTASASQGILLMAEVLFNIAGMRVPLVMTCANRAVSSPLSIWNDQQDSMAVRDAGWIQLYCADNQEAVDTTIQAFRIAERTELPVMVCMDGFTLTHTLEGIDIPTQKQVDSFLPPYQFSRTLDPRNPLSLGTLVSPDFFPEARHSHHQALLNAQAEIVSADQDWLAVSGRKSGGLLTVEGPEQAKTAILTIGSVLGTLREALEEFPPGQPVKLIKLRSFRPFPAETLKAACKELDDIIVLERALSPGSGGIVGIEVIAALSELPKPPRVHNFAAGLGGRDIPLDILPTLLSVLNDPSDRRFRIIDANLEKLPEEDR
;
A
#
# COMPACT_ATOMS: atom_id res chain seq x y z
N MET A 1 13.67 14.32 16.55
CA MET A 1 14.64 13.56 17.39
C MET A 1 14.24 12.12 17.25
N LEU A 2 15.16 11.25 16.87
CA LEU A 2 14.86 9.84 16.64
C LEU A 2 14.36 9.17 17.92
N GLN A 3 13.26 8.44 17.82
CA GLN A 3 12.71 7.61 18.88
C GLN A 3 12.82 6.14 18.45
N ALA A 4 13.25 5.26 19.34
CA ALA A 4 13.20 3.83 19.10
C ALA A 4 11.75 3.36 19.29
N LEU A 5 11.05 3.10 18.19
CA LEU A 5 9.63 2.75 18.19
C LEU A 5 9.40 1.54 17.30
N GLU A 6 8.46 0.71 17.73
CA GLU A 6 7.91 -0.33 16.88
C GLU A 6 7.12 0.33 15.74
N GLY A 7 7.16 -0.22 14.53
CA GLY A 7 6.43 0.35 13.39
C GLY A 7 4.95 0.63 13.69
N SER A 8 4.27 -0.30 14.38
CA SER A 8 2.87 -0.14 14.80
C SER A 8 2.63 1.05 15.75
N GLN A 9 3.56 1.28 16.69
CA GLN A 9 3.52 2.42 17.61
C GLN A 9 3.76 3.74 16.87
N ALA A 10 4.68 3.73 15.91
CA ALA A 10 4.99 4.90 15.10
C ALA A 10 3.80 5.31 14.22
N VAL A 11 3.14 4.35 13.58
CA VAL A 11 1.90 4.60 12.81
C VAL A 11 0.77 5.10 13.73
N ALA A 12 0.60 4.52 14.93
CA ALA A 12 -0.38 5.02 15.89
C ALA A 12 -0.15 6.50 16.27
N GLN A 13 1.11 6.91 16.47
CA GLN A 13 1.46 8.31 16.70
C GLN A 13 1.19 9.19 15.46
N ALA A 14 1.53 8.71 14.26
CA ALA A 14 1.26 9.43 13.01
C ALA A 14 -0.24 9.69 12.81
N VAL A 15 -1.09 8.69 13.06
CA VAL A 15 -2.55 8.81 13.02
C VAL A 15 -3.03 9.83 14.06
N ALA A 16 -2.52 9.77 15.30
CA ALA A 16 -2.90 10.72 16.34
C ALA A 16 -2.55 12.18 15.99
N LEU A 17 -1.38 12.42 15.35
CA LEU A 17 -1.00 13.74 14.86
C LEU A 17 -1.96 14.26 13.78
N CYS A 18 -2.58 13.37 13.00
CA CYS A 18 -3.58 13.75 11.99
C CYS A 18 -4.96 14.06 12.59
N ARG A 19 -5.16 13.83 13.89
CA ARG A 19 -6.39 14.15 14.66
C ARG A 19 -7.69 13.67 13.97
N PRO A 20 -7.83 12.38 13.60
CA PRO A 20 -9.13 11.84 13.25
C PRO A 20 -10.11 12.01 14.42
N GLN A 21 -11.37 12.30 14.12
CA GLN A 21 -12.41 12.45 15.15
C GLN A 21 -13.10 11.11 15.47
N VAL A 22 -13.09 10.15 14.53
CA VAL A 22 -13.65 8.81 14.75
C VAL A 22 -12.67 7.75 14.27
N ILE A 23 -12.42 6.77 15.12
CA ILE A 23 -11.67 5.55 14.79
C ILE A 23 -12.53 4.36 15.14
N ALA A 24 -12.71 3.43 14.21
CA ALA A 24 -13.36 2.16 14.50
C ALA A 24 -12.41 1.00 14.22
N ALA A 25 -12.40 0.00 15.09
CA ALA A 25 -11.43 -1.07 15.02
C ALA A 25 -11.99 -2.41 15.51
N TYR A 26 -11.54 -3.48 14.84
CA TYR A 26 -11.63 -4.85 15.31
C TYR A 26 -10.23 -5.47 15.29
N PRO A 27 -9.80 -6.15 16.36
CA PRO A 27 -8.42 -6.61 16.48
C PRO A 27 -8.14 -7.81 15.55
N ILE A 28 -7.10 -7.69 14.73
CA ILE A 28 -6.58 -8.79 13.90
C ILE A 28 -5.06 -8.68 13.76
N THR A 29 -4.32 -9.73 14.13
CA THR A 29 -2.85 -9.77 13.98
C THR A 29 -2.45 -9.59 12.51
N PRO A 30 -1.39 -8.83 12.16
CA PRO A 30 -0.49 -8.05 13.01
C PRO A 30 -0.92 -6.59 13.25
N GLN A 31 -2.10 -6.20 12.78
CA GLN A 31 -2.58 -4.83 12.91
C GLN A 31 -2.91 -4.43 14.36
N THR A 32 -3.24 -5.38 15.23
CA THR A 32 -3.74 -5.15 16.60
C THR A 32 -2.94 -4.12 17.39
N HIS A 33 -1.60 -4.14 17.33
CA HIS A 33 -0.76 -3.19 18.06
C HIS A 33 -1.04 -1.73 17.66
N ILE A 34 -1.39 -1.45 16.40
CA ILE A 34 -1.72 -0.09 15.94
C ILE A 34 -2.95 0.44 16.71
N VAL A 35 -4.02 -0.35 16.75
CA VAL A 35 -5.28 0.09 17.39
C VAL A 35 -5.22 0.07 18.91
N GLU A 36 -4.45 -0.83 19.52
CA GLU A 36 -4.19 -0.79 20.95
C GLU A 36 -3.43 0.48 21.35
N ASN A 37 -2.40 0.86 20.59
CA ASN A 37 -1.66 2.10 20.86
C ASN A 37 -2.50 3.35 20.62
N ILE A 38 -3.37 3.37 19.60
CA ILE A 38 -4.33 4.46 19.39
C ILE A 38 -5.31 4.53 20.57
N SER A 39 -5.91 3.41 20.97
CA SER A 39 -6.83 3.35 22.10
C SER A 39 -6.17 3.87 23.38
N LYS A 40 -4.91 3.52 23.60
CA LYS A 40 -4.10 4.06 24.69
C LYS A 40 -3.91 5.58 24.59
N LEU A 41 -3.61 6.12 23.41
CA LEU A 41 -3.49 7.58 23.21
C LEU A 41 -4.80 8.32 23.51
N VAL A 42 -5.94 7.71 23.19
CA VAL A 42 -7.27 8.26 23.53
C VAL A 42 -7.49 8.21 25.05
N ALA A 43 -7.24 7.06 25.68
CA ALA A 43 -7.40 6.89 27.13
C ALA A 43 -6.47 7.82 27.95
N ASP A 44 -5.26 8.05 27.46
CA ASP A 44 -4.29 8.98 28.07
C ASP A 44 -4.63 10.46 27.78
N GLY A 45 -5.71 10.76 27.04
CA GLY A 45 -6.13 12.12 26.67
C GLY A 45 -5.27 12.82 25.63
N LYS A 46 -4.31 12.09 25.01
CA LYS A 46 -3.37 12.60 24.00
C LYS A 46 -3.98 12.70 22.60
N LEU A 47 -5.06 11.95 22.34
CA LEU A 47 -5.87 12.04 21.13
C LEU A 47 -7.33 12.26 21.52
N GLN A 48 -7.93 13.36 21.07
CA GLN A 48 -9.36 13.64 21.23
C GLN A 48 -10.10 13.01 20.05
N CYS A 49 -10.62 11.80 20.24
CA CYS A 49 -11.28 10.99 19.21
C CYS A 49 -12.31 10.06 19.86
N GLU A 50 -13.41 9.79 19.17
CA GLU A 50 -14.30 8.69 19.50
C GLU A 50 -13.67 7.38 19.00
N PHE A 51 -13.31 6.48 19.91
CA PHE A 51 -12.77 5.17 19.56
C PHE A 51 -13.85 4.10 19.74
N VAL A 52 -14.27 3.49 18.63
CA VAL A 52 -15.36 2.52 18.59
C VAL A 52 -14.80 1.10 18.44
N SER A 53 -14.90 0.32 19.50
CA SER A 53 -14.66 -1.13 19.46
C SER A 53 -15.88 -1.83 18.89
N VAL A 54 -15.77 -2.34 17.67
CA VAL A 54 -16.86 -3.01 16.96
C VAL A 54 -16.80 -4.54 17.13
N GLU A 55 -17.77 -5.26 16.60
CA GLU A 55 -17.89 -6.72 16.66
C GLU A 55 -17.25 -7.46 15.48
N SER A 56 -16.94 -6.74 14.39
CA SER A 56 -16.26 -7.30 13.20
C SER A 56 -15.62 -6.22 12.33
N GLU A 57 -14.73 -6.59 11.42
CA GLU A 57 -14.13 -5.65 10.46
C GLU A 57 -15.14 -5.03 9.49
N PHE A 58 -16.21 -5.75 9.13
CA PHE A 58 -17.32 -5.17 8.36
C PHE A 58 -17.92 -3.96 9.07
N SER A 59 -18.15 -4.08 10.38
CA SER A 59 -18.70 -3.02 11.21
C SER A 59 -17.71 -1.90 11.43
N ALA A 60 -16.40 -2.20 11.50
CA ALA A 60 -15.36 -1.18 11.58
C ALA A 60 -15.42 -0.28 10.35
N ALA A 61 -15.39 -0.87 9.14
CA ALA A 61 -15.51 -0.12 7.89
C ALA A 61 -16.83 0.66 7.78
N SER A 62 -17.93 0.07 8.24
CA SER A 62 -19.26 0.71 8.21
C SER A 62 -19.35 1.93 9.13
N VAL A 63 -18.77 1.85 10.33
CA VAL A 63 -18.72 2.97 11.28
C VAL A 63 -17.87 4.11 10.73
N VAL A 64 -16.68 3.83 10.19
CA VAL A 64 -15.83 4.90 9.63
C VAL A 64 -16.40 5.51 8.35
N LEU A 65 -17.12 4.73 7.53
CA LEU A 65 -17.91 5.24 6.41
C LEU A 65 -18.97 6.24 6.90
N GLY A 66 -19.80 5.83 7.88
CA GLY A 66 -20.84 6.69 8.44
C GLY A 66 -20.27 7.98 9.07
N ALA A 67 -19.16 7.86 9.80
CA ALA A 67 -18.48 8.99 10.41
C ALA A 67 -17.95 9.99 9.37
N ALA A 68 -17.31 9.49 8.30
CA ALA A 68 -16.81 10.33 7.22
C ALA A 68 -17.93 11.03 6.45
N LEU A 69 -19.02 10.32 6.16
CA LEU A 69 -20.23 10.91 5.56
C LEU A 69 -20.84 12.00 6.44
N ALA A 70 -20.78 11.85 7.77
CA ALA A 70 -21.23 12.86 8.73
C ALA A 70 -20.24 14.03 8.93
N GLY A 71 -19.12 14.06 8.19
CA GLY A 71 -18.17 15.17 8.21
C GLY A 71 -16.99 15.00 9.18
N SER A 72 -16.72 13.79 9.67
CA SER A 72 -15.57 13.50 10.53
C SER A 72 -14.41 12.92 9.72
N ARG A 73 -13.17 13.38 9.98
CA ARG A 73 -11.97 12.65 9.58
C ARG A 73 -11.97 11.30 10.29
N ALA A 74 -12.06 10.22 9.52
CA ALA A 74 -12.18 8.87 10.04
C ALA A 74 -10.98 7.99 9.68
N TYR A 75 -10.66 7.04 10.55
CA TYR A 75 -9.56 6.10 10.35
C TYR A 75 -9.89 4.70 10.85
N THR A 76 -9.39 3.67 10.16
CA THR A 76 -9.41 2.29 10.64
C THR A 76 -8.10 1.59 10.27
N ALA A 77 -7.90 0.38 10.75
CA ALA A 77 -6.82 -0.48 10.31
C ALA A 77 -7.25 -1.94 10.38
N SER A 78 -6.77 -2.75 9.44
CA SER A 78 -7.06 -4.19 9.39
C SER A 78 -5.93 -4.97 8.69
N ALA A 79 -6.12 -6.28 8.52
CA ALA A 79 -5.19 -7.21 7.86
C ALA A 79 -5.95 -8.44 7.34
N SER A 80 -5.45 -9.10 6.30
CA SER A 80 -5.90 -10.45 5.88
C SER A 80 -7.42 -10.61 5.78
N GLN A 81 -7.99 -11.51 6.58
CA GLN A 81 -9.41 -11.85 6.56
C GLN A 81 -10.29 -10.66 6.91
N GLY A 82 -9.78 -9.74 7.72
CA GLY A 82 -10.46 -8.51 8.07
C GLY A 82 -10.66 -7.59 6.86
N ILE A 83 -9.65 -7.46 5.99
CA ILE A 83 -9.77 -6.72 4.73
C ILE A 83 -10.81 -7.37 3.81
N LEU A 84 -10.84 -8.71 3.74
CA LEU A 84 -11.84 -9.43 2.96
C LEU A 84 -13.25 -9.25 3.52
N LEU A 85 -13.41 -9.22 4.85
CA LEU A 85 -14.68 -8.96 5.51
C LEU A 85 -15.16 -7.51 5.32
N MET A 86 -14.23 -6.57 5.13
CA MET A 86 -14.54 -5.17 4.77
C MET A 86 -14.92 -4.98 3.30
N ALA A 87 -14.65 -5.95 2.41
CA ALA A 87 -14.59 -5.73 0.96
C ALA A 87 -15.80 -4.98 0.39
N GLU A 88 -17.02 -5.42 0.71
CA GLU A 88 -18.26 -4.74 0.27
C GLU A 88 -18.27 -3.24 0.65
N VAL A 89 -17.93 -2.94 1.91
CA VAL A 89 -17.91 -1.58 2.43
C VAL A 89 -16.81 -0.76 1.77
N LEU A 90 -15.64 -1.37 1.46
CA LEU A 90 -14.56 -0.69 0.75
C LEU A 90 -15.00 -0.22 -0.65
N PHE A 91 -15.74 -1.04 -1.40
CA PHE A 91 -16.31 -0.63 -2.69
C PHE A 91 -17.31 0.53 -2.54
N ASN A 92 -18.13 0.50 -1.48
CA ASN A 92 -19.08 1.58 -1.18
C ASN A 92 -18.37 2.90 -0.81
N ILE A 93 -17.34 2.86 0.05
CA ILE A 93 -16.54 4.04 0.43
C ILE A 93 -15.93 4.70 -0.82
N ALA A 94 -15.31 3.89 -1.68
CA ALA A 94 -14.66 4.39 -2.89
C ALA A 94 -15.67 4.89 -3.94
N GLY A 95 -16.76 4.15 -4.18
CA GLY A 95 -17.80 4.52 -5.12
C GLY A 95 -18.55 5.80 -4.74
N MET A 96 -18.76 6.04 -3.44
CA MET A 96 -19.30 7.30 -2.92
C MET A 96 -18.26 8.41 -2.77
N ARG A 97 -17.00 8.14 -3.13
CA ARG A 97 -15.90 9.11 -3.14
C ARG A 97 -15.70 9.73 -1.75
N VAL A 98 -15.64 8.86 -0.74
CA VAL A 98 -15.53 9.28 0.67
C VAL A 98 -14.05 9.32 1.08
N PRO A 99 -13.52 10.47 1.55
CA PRO A 99 -12.14 10.58 1.98
C PRO A 99 -11.95 9.89 3.33
N LEU A 100 -11.19 8.80 3.32
CA LEU A 100 -10.97 7.92 4.47
C LEU A 100 -9.57 7.31 4.40
N VAL A 101 -8.90 7.15 5.54
CA VAL A 101 -7.58 6.51 5.58
C VAL A 101 -7.65 5.20 6.34
N MET A 102 -7.08 4.15 5.76
CA MET A 102 -6.92 2.86 6.42
C MET A 102 -5.48 2.39 6.35
N THR A 103 -4.96 1.82 7.44
CA THR A 103 -3.72 1.03 7.38
C THR A 103 -4.06 -0.44 7.15
N CYS A 104 -3.52 -1.02 6.08
CA CYS A 104 -3.54 -2.45 5.82
C CYS A 104 -2.19 -3.03 6.27
N ALA A 105 -2.16 -3.70 7.43
CA ALA A 105 -0.98 -4.42 7.88
C ALA A 105 -0.90 -5.76 7.14
N ASN A 106 -0.30 -5.73 5.95
CA ASN A 106 -0.36 -6.79 4.95
C ASN A 106 0.00 -8.16 5.53
N ARG A 107 -0.94 -9.10 5.38
CA ARG A 107 -0.87 -10.45 5.91
C ARG A 107 -1.49 -11.44 4.92
N ALA A 108 -0.91 -12.64 4.89
CA ALA A 108 -1.42 -13.79 4.15
C ALA A 108 -2.91 -14.04 4.33
N VAL A 109 -3.59 -14.32 3.22
CA VAL A 109 -4.98 -14.78 3.20
C VAL A 109 -5.05 -16.28 3.53
N SER A 110 -6.02 -16.66 4.34
CA SER A 110 -6.16 -18.00 4.92
C SER A 110 -6.43 -19.11 3.90
N SER A 111 -6.20 -20.34 4.38
CA SER A 111 -6.24 -21.65 3.71
C SER A 111 -4.95 -22.03 2.95
N PRO A 112 -3.86 -22.40 3.69
CA PRO A 112 -3.77 -22.53 5.15
C PRO A 112 -3.72 -21.18 5.88
N LEU A 113 -4.09 -21.15 7.17
CA LEU A 113 -3.97 -19.92 7.97
C LEU A 113 -2.48 -19.55 8.11
N SER A 114 -2.15 -18.31 7.75
CA SER A 114 -0.87 -17.69 8.09
C SER A 114 -1.11 -16.31 8.66
N ILE A 115 -0.49 -16.03 9.81
CA ILE A 115 -0.50 -14.70 10.42
C ILE A 115 0.60 -13.81 9.84
N TRP A 116 1.54 -14.40 9.09
CA TRP A 116 2.73 -13.73 8.62
C TRP A 116 2.48 -12.93 7.35
N ASN A 117 3.45 -12.09 6.99
CA ASN A 117 3.29 -11.17 5.88
C ASN A 117 3.33 -11.84 4.51
N ASP A 118 2.31 -11.53 3.73
CA ASP A 118 2.40 -11.34 2.30
C ASP A 118 1.41 -10.20 1.97
N GLN A 119 1.21 -9.87 0.69
CA GLN A 119 0.40 -8.73 0.26
C GLN A 119 -0.95 -9.15 -0.34
N GLN A 120 -1.35 -10.42 -0.19
CA GLN A 120 -2.55 -10.99 -0.82
C GLN A 120 -3.84 -10.27 -0.42
N ASP A 121 -3.91 -9.75 0.80
CA ASP A 121 -5.08 -9.07 1.34
C ASP A 121 -5.40 -7.75 0.63
N SER A 122 -4.43 -6.83 0.57
CA SER A 122 -4.55 -5.59 -0.19
C SER A 122 -4.74 -5.86 -1.68
N MET A 123 -4.06 -6.88 -2.22
CA MET A 123 -4.18 -7.25 -3.63
C MET A 123 -5.55 -7.84 -3.97
N ALA A 124 -6.23 -8.50 -3.03
CA ALA A 124 -7.59 -9.01 -3.23
C ALA A 124 -8.63 -7.90 -3.39
N VAL A 125 -8.36 -6.71 -2.85
CA VAL A 125 -9.27 -5.53 -2.93
C VAL A 125 -8.72 -4.41 -3.82
N ARG A 126 -7.71 -4.69 -4.65
CA ARG A 126 -7.09 -3.71 -5.58
C ARG A 126 -8.08 -3.02 -6.54
N ASP A 127 -9.20 -3.69 -6.81
CA ASP A 127 -10.24 -3.19 -7.71
C ASP A 127 -11.39 -2.47 -6.97
N ALA A 128 -11.31 -2.34 -5.64
CA ALA A 128 -12.26 -1.56 -4.83
C ALA A 128 -12.24 -0.07 -5.18
N GLY A 129 -11.17 0.41 -5.82
CA GLY A 129 -11.01 1.81 -6.22
C GLY A 129 -10.50 2.71 -5.09
N TRP A 130 -9.72 2.13 -4.18
CA TRP A 130 -8.89 2.83 -3.20
C TRP A 130 -7.54 3.19 -3.80
N ILE A 131 -6.97 4.30 -3.35
CA ILE A 131 -5.55 4.56 -3.57
C ILE A 131 -4.77 3.59 -2.65
N GLN A 132 -3.82 2.84 -3.19
CA GLN A 132 -2.98 1.90 -2.43
C GLN A 132 -1.52 2.34 -2.50
N LEU A 133 -0.95 2.65 -1.32
CA LEU A 133 0.43 3.12 -1.16
C LEU A 133 1.22 2.13 -0.31
N TYR A 134 2.26 1.51 -0.87
CA TYR A 134 3.10 0.51 -0.20
C TYR A 134 4.37 1.14 0.36
N CYS A 135 4.60 0.95 1.66
CA CYS A 135 5.72 1.53 2.39
C CYS A 135 6.90 0.53 2.46
N ALA A 136 8.13 1.00 2.26
CA ALA A 136 9.32 0.14 2.31
C ALA A 136 9.96 0.04 3.71
N ASP A 137 9.72 1.01 4.59
CA ASP A 137 10.26 1.02 5.94
C ASP A 137 9.30 1.74 6.91
N ASN A 138 9.62 1.73 8.21
CA ASN A 138 8.76 2.32 9.23
C ASN A 138 8.70 3.84 9.18
N GLN A 139 9.79 4.50 8.76
CA GLN A 139 9.81 5.96 8.59
C GLN A 139 8.89 6.39 7.45
N GLU A 140 8.94 5.66 6.33
CA GLU A 140 8.05 5.83 5.19
C GLU A 140 6.60 5.55 5.56
N ALA A 141 6.33 4.57 6.43
CA ALA A 141 4.97 4.30 6.92
C ALA A 141 4.38 5.47 7.72
N VAL A 142 5.18 6.11 8.58
CA VAL A 142 4.77 7.34 9.31
C VAL A 142 4.48 8.48 8.34
N ASP A 143 5.41 8.76 7.44
CA ASP A 143 5.31 9.87 6.50
C ASP A 143 4.14 9.66 5.51
N THR A 144 3.97 8.43 5.00
CA THR A 144 2.87 8.06 4.10
C THR A 144 1.52 8.11 4.79
N THR A 145 1.43 7.76 6.08
CA THR A 145 0.17 7.88 6.84
C THR A 145 -0.32 9.33 6.89
N ILE A 146 0.58 10.28 7.09
CA ILE A 146 0.24 11.72 7.12
C ILE A 146 -0.12 12.22 5.71
N GLN A 147 0.65 11.81 4.70
CA GLN A 147 0.31 12.10 3.30
C GLN A 147 -1.05 11.53 2.90
N ALA A 148 -1.41 10.34 3.38
CA ALA A 148 -2.66 9.66 3.05
C ALA A 148 -3.90 10.47 3.44
N PHE A 149 -3.90 11.13 4.61
CA PHE A 149 -5.02 12.00 4.99
C PHE A 149 -5.18 13.18 4.04
N ARG A 150 -4.07 13.85 3.69
CA ARG A 150 -4.12 14.95 2.73
C ARG A 150 -4.59 14.48 1.35
N ILE A 151 -4.00 13.39 0.84
CA ILE A 151 -4.34 12.82 -0.47
C ILE A 151 -5.82 12.46 -0.48
N ALA A 152 -6.31 11.78 0.57
CA ALA A 152 -7.71 11.40 0.67
C ALA A 152 -8.63 12.61 0.60
N GLU A 153 -8.37 13.63 1.41
CA GLU A 153 -9.19 14.85 1.51
C GLU A 153 -9.16 15.70 0.24
N ARG A 154 -8.00 15.80 -0.43
CA ARG A 154 -7.84 16.59 -1.67
C ARG A 154 -8.44 15.91 -2.89
N THR A 155 -8.39 14.58 -2.93
CA THR A 155 -8.88 13.81 -4.08
C THR A 155 -10.29 13.27 -3.88
N GLU A 156 -10.83 13.36 -2.67
CA GLU A 156 -12.05 12.68 -2.22
C GLU A 156 -12.04 11.20 -2.63
N LEU A 157 -10.90 10.55 -2.41
CA LEU A 157 -10.73 9.11 -2.53
C LEU A 157 -10.30 8.54 -1.19
N PRO A 158 -10.68 7.30 -0.89
CA PRO A 158 -10.10 6.62 0.24
C PRO A 158 -8.67 6.15 -0.09
N VAL A 159 -7.80 6.16 0.93
CA VAL A 159 -6.39 5.79 0.83
C VAL A 159 -6.10 4.63 1.79
N MET A 160 -5.50 3.57 1.25
CA MET A 160 -4.98 2.42 1.96
C MET A 160 -3.46 2.53 2.03
N VAL A 161 -2.95 2.68 3.25
CA VAL A 161 -1.51 2.62 3.55
C VAL A 161 -1.15 1.16 3.81
N CYS A 162 -0.45 0.56 2.86
CA CYS A 162 -0.04 -0.83 2.87
C CYS A 162 1.33 -0.96 3.55
N MET A 163 1.37 -1.70 4.65
CA MET A 163 2.55 -1.88 5.49
C MET A 163 2.78 -3.37 5.72
N ASP A 164 3.95 -3.89 5.38
CA ASP A 164 4.24 -5.31 5.52
C ASP A 164 4.19 -5.76 6.99
N GLY A 165 3.26 -6.67 7.29
CA GLY A 165 3.02 -7.21 8.63
C GLY A 165 4.24 -7.92 9.20
N PHE A 166 4.42 -7.91 10.52
CA PHE A 166 5.65 -8.34 11.21
C PHE A 166 6.92 -7.58 10.81
N THR A 167 7.36 -7.66 9.54
CA THR A 167 8.58 -7.03 9.03
C THR A 167 8.64 -5.52 9.30
N LEU A 168 7.55 -4.79 9.06
CA LEU A 168 7.50 -3.37 9.42
C LEU A 168 6.76 -3.19 10.75
N THR A 169 5.54 -3.74 10.85
CA THR A 169 4.66 -3.46 12.00
C THR A 169 5.26 -3.81 13.36
N HIS A 170 6.16 -4.81 13.46
CA HIS A 170 6.72 -5.30 14.73
C HIS A 170 8.21 -5.02 14.90
N THR A 171 8.87 -4.44 13.91
CA THR A 171 10.31 -4.14 13.99
C THR A 171 10.53 -2.81 14.70
N LEU A 172 11.51 -2.79 15.60
CA LEU A 172 11.94 -1.59 16.32
C LEU A 172 13.01 -0.86 15.51
N GLU A 173 12.74 0.41 15.16
CA GLU A 173 13.69 1.25 14.41
C GLU A 173 13.78 2.65 15.01
N GLY A 174 14.84 3.38 14.68
CA GLY A 174 14.96 4.79 15.01
C GLY A 174 14.12 5.64 14.05
N ILE A 175 13.00 6.19 14.53
CA ILE A 175 12.02 6.91 13.72
C ILE A 175 11.96 8.38 14.14
N ASP A 176 12.00 9.29 13.16
CA ASP A 176 11.78 10.72 13.36
C ASP A 176 10.30 11.06 13.24
N ILE A 177 9.60 10.99 14.39
CA ILE A 177 8.19 11.38 14.48
C ILE A 177 8.07 12.89 14.27
N PRO A 178 7.26 13.34 13.29
CA PRO A 178 7.09 14.76 13.01
C PRO A 178 6.39 15.47 14.18
N THR A 179 6.66 16.76 14.31
CA THR A 179 5.96 17.60 15.30
C THR A 179 4.53 17.88 14.86
N GLN A 180 3.63 18.12 15.82
CA GLN A 180 2.26 18.55 15.52
C GLN A 180 2.22 19.80 14.65
N LYS A 181 3.16 20.75 14.82
CA LYS A 181 3.24 21.96 14.00
C LYS A 181 3.54 21.64 12.53
N GLN A 182 4.40 20.67 12.26
CA GLN A 182 4.68 20.22 10.89
C GLN A 182 3.42 19.60 10.27
N VAL A 183 2.74 18.71 11.00
CA VAL A 183 1.50 18.09 10.51
C VAL A 183 0.41 19.14 10.29
N ASP A 184 0.19 20.07 11.22
CA ASP A 184 -0.81 21.15 11.08
C ASP A 184 -0.51 22.11 9.92
N SER A 185 0.77 22.28 9.56
CA SER A 185 1.16 23.08 8.38
C SER A 185 0.94 22.36 7.05
N PHE A 186 0.90 21.03 7.08
CA PHE A 186 0.77 20.19 5.88
C PHE A 186 -0.68 19.73 5.65
N LEU A 187 -1.37 19.34 6.71
CA LEU A 187 -2.71 18.77 6.69
C LEU A 187 -3.73 19.81 7.23
N PRO A 188 -4.50 20.46 6.34
CA PRO A 188 -5.52 21.42 6.77
C PRO A 188 -6.65 20.73 7.57
N PRO A 189 -7.55 21.51 8.19
CA PRO A 189 -8.79 20.96 8.77
C PRO A 189 -9.58 20.15 7.74
N TYR A 190 -10.17 19.04 8.20
CA TYR A 190 -10.93 18.13 7.35
C TYR A 190 -12.10 18.85 6.66
N GLN A 191 -12.21 18.63 5.36
CA GLN A 191 -13.32 19.11 4.54
C GLN A 191 -13.77 18.01 3.60
N PHE A 192 -15.07 17.77 3.55
CA PHE A 192 -15.68 16.85 2.61
C PHE A 192 -16.87 17.52 1.93
N SER A 193 -16.81 17.65 0.60
CA SER A 193 -17.80 18.42 -0.16
C SER A 193 -19.21 17.81 -0.15
N ARG A 194 -19.30 16.51 0.15
CA ARG A 194 -20.57 15.75 0.21
C ARG A 194 -20.97 15.35 1.64
N THR A 195 -20.57 16.14 2.63
CA THR A 195 -20.97 15.93 4.03
C THR A 195 -22.51 15.94 4.15
N LEU A 196 -23.07 14.96 4.87
CA LEU A 196 -24.50 14.86 5.13
C LEU A 196 -24.93 15.89 6.18
N ASP A 197 -25.79 16.84 5.79
CA ASP A 197 -26.37 17.85 6.68
C ASP A 197 -27.91 17.86 6.52
N PRO A 198 -28.69 17.64 7.60
CA PRO A 198 -30.16 17.72 7.53
C PRO A 198 -30.69 19.07 7.01
N ARG A 199 -29.91 20.15 7.13
CA ARG A 199 -30.26 21.50 6.64
C ARG A 199 -29.97 21.67 5.15
N ASN A 200 -29.09 20.84 4.59
CA ASN A 200 -28.77 20.78 3.16
C ASN A 200 -28.67 19.31 2.73
N PRO A 201 -29.80 18.60 2.63
CA PRO A 201 -29.82 17.15 2.52
C PRO A 201 -29.20 16.67 1.21
N LEU A 202 -28.41 15.60 1.30
CA LEU A 202 -27.83 14.89 0.16
C LEU A 202 -28.22 13.41 0.24
N SER A 203 -28.27 12.75 -0.92
CA SER A 203 -28.41 11.30 -1.02
C SER A 203 -27.19 10.74 -1.74
N LEU A 204 -26.55 9.72 -1.16
CA LEU A 204 -25.33 9.10 -1.66
C LEU A 204 -25.54 7.58 -1.72
N GLY A 205 -24.90 6.91 -2.68
CA GLY A 205 -25.01 5.46 -2.83
C GLY A 205 -26.40 4.98 -3.25
N THR A 206 -27.17 5.81 -3.96
CA THR A 206 -28.53 5.47 -4.41
C THR A 206 -28.54 4.44 -5.53
N LEU A 207 -29.66 3.75 -5.71
CA LEU A 207 -29.94 2.97 -6.91
C LEU A 207 -29.86 3.89 -8.15
N VAL A 208 -29.09 3.48 -9.16
CA VAL A 208 -29.02 4.17 -10.46
C VAL A 208 -29.34 3.17 -11.58
N SER A 209 -29.99 3.65 -12.65
CA SER A 209 -30.30 2.82 -13.82
C SER A 209 -29.04 2.58 -14.67
N PRO A 210 -29.09 1.63 -15.61
CA PRO A 210 -28.05 1.47 -16.63
C PRO A 210 -27.73 2.74 -17.44
N ASP A 211 -28.63 3.73 -17.45
CA ASP A 211 -28.43 5.00 -18.15
C ASP A 211 -27.44 5.96 -17.46
N PHE A 212 -27.04 5.64 -16.21
CA PHE A 212 -26.14 6.49 -15.41
C PHE A 212 -24.99 5.73 -14.74
N PHE A 213 -25.08 4.40 -14.60
CA PHE A 213 -24.04 3.63 -13.93
C PHE A 213 -22.67 3.71 -14.65
N PRO A 214 -22.58 3.63 -15.99
CA PRO A 214 -21.31 3.81 -16.69
C PRO A 214 -20.64 5.16 -16.40
N GLU A 215 -21.40 6.25 -16.32
CA GLU A 215 -20.94 7.61 -16.03
C GLU A 215 -20.40 7.70 -14.60
N ALA A 216 -21.09 7.09 -13.64
CA ALA A 216 -20.61 7.01 -12.25
C ALA A 216 -19.27 6.25 -12.16
N ARG A 217 -19.13 5.13 -12.88
CA ARG A 217 -17.87 4.37 -12.95
C ARG A 217 -16.76 5.14 -13.67
N HIS A 218 -17.09 5.85 -14.75
CA HIS A 218 -16.13 6.71 -15.45
C HIS A 218 -15.63 7.84 -14.54
N SER A 219 -16.52 8.51 -13.81
CA SER A 219 -16.17 9.56 -12.85
C SER A 219 -15.20 9.05 -11.77
N HIS A 220 -15.51 7.89 -11.17
CA HIS A 220 -14.63 7.26 -10.17
C HIS A 220 -13.26 6.88 -10.76
N HIS A 221 -13.25 6.26 -11.94
CA HIS A 221 -12.02 5.89 -12.64
C HIS A 221 -11.15 7.11 -12.95
N GLN A 222 -11.73 8.16 -13.53
CA GLN A 222 -11.00 9.37 -13.88
C GLN A 222 -10.40 10.04 -12.64
N ALA A 223 -11.13 10.02 -11.53
CA ALA A 223 -10.64 10.64 -10.31
C ALA A 223 -9.49 9.86 -9.67
N LEU A 224 -9.47 8.52 -9.78
CA LEU A 224 -8.30 7.70 -9.43
C LEU A 224 -7.08 8.04 -10.30
N LEU A 225 -7.26 8.18 -11.62
CA LEU A 225 -6.17 8.59 -12.52
C LEU A 225 -5.62 9.96 -12.14
N ASN A 226 -6.51 10.93 -11.89
CA ASN A 226 -6.13 12.29 -11.49
C ASN A 226 -5.40 12.35 -10.15
N ALA A 227 -5.63 11.37 -9.26
CA ALA A 227 -4.99 11.33 -7.94
C ALA A 227 -3.46 11.15 -8.02
N GLN A 228 -2.90 10.67 -9.13
CA GLN A 228 -1.45 10.56 -9.32
C GLN A 228 -0.73 11.89 -9.10
N ALA A 229 -1.31 12.99 -9.59
CA ALA A 229 -0.74 14.32 -9.42
C ALA A 229 -0.72 14.76 -7.95
N GLU A 230 -1.79 14.47 -7.19
CA GLU A 230 -1.83 14.78 -5.76
C GLU A 230 -0.86 13.90 -4.96
N ILE A 231 -0.67 12.63 -5.32
CA ILE A 231 0.33 11.76 -4.66
C ILE A 231 1.73 12.36 -4.81
N VAL A 232 2.08 12.84 -6.00
CA VAL A 232 3.38 13.49 -6.26
C VAL A 232 3.48 14.83 -5.51
N SER A 233 2.43 15.66 -5.55
CA SER A 233 2.42 16.96 -4.86
C SER A 233 2.50 16.81 -3.34
N ALA A 234 1.79 15.84 -2.76
CA ALA A 234 1.82 15.56 -1.34
C ALA A 234 3.22 15.14 -0.88
N ASP A 235 3.93 14.33 -1.68
CA ASP A 235 5.30 13.93 -1.37
C ASP A 235 6.29 15.10 -1.44
N GLN A 236 6.14 15.99 -2.44
CA GLN A 236 6.97 17.19 -2.59
C GLN A 236 6.75 18.19 -1.45
N ASP A 237 5.49 18.43 -1.09
CA ASP A 237 5.16 19.35 -0.01
C ASP A 237 5.56 18.76 1.35
N TRP A 238 5.47 17.43 1.52
CA TRP A 238 5.96 16.76 2.72
C TRP A 238 7.47 16.90 2.85
N LEU A 239 8.23 16.80 1.76
CA LEU A 239 9.66 17.11 1.76
C LEU A 239 9.92 18.54 2.22
N ALA A 240 9.16 19.52 1.74
CA ALA A 240 9.36 20.92 2.13
C ALA A 240 9.13 21.15 3.63
N VAL A 241 8.22 20.39 4.25
CA VAL A 241 7.84 20.53 5.67
C VAL A 241 8.71 19.67 6.61
N SER A 242 9.06 18.45 6.19
CA SER A 242 9.71 17.43 7.02
C SER A 242 11.18 17.19 6.68
N GLY A 243 11.61 17.58 5.47
CA GLY A 243 12.92 17.22 4.91
C GLY A 243 13.00 15.79 4.36
N ARG A 244 11.89 15.04 4.33
CA ARG A 244 11.85 13.64 3.90
C ARG A 244 10.90 13.42 2.72
N LYS A 245 11.21 12.44 1.88
CA LYS A 245 10.35 11.94 0.80
C LYS A 245 9.95 10.50 1.10
N SER A 246 8.74 10.14 0.68
CA SER A 246 8.23 8.77 0.66
C SER A 246 8.32 8.15 -0.74
N GLY A 247 8.54 8.94 -1.79
CA GLY A 247 8.89 8.42 -3.13
C GLY A 247 7.78 8.52 -4.17
N GLY A 248 6.87 9.48 -4.03
CA GLY A 248 5.82 9.78 -5.00
C GLY A 248 5.04 8.53 -5.45
N LEU A 249 5.04 8.28 -6.76
CA LEU A 249 4.43 7.09 -7.38
C LEU A 249 5.37 5.88 -7.38
N LEU A 250 6.65 6.09 -7.67
CA LEU A 250 7.71 5.10 -7.64
C LEU A 250 9.08 5.78 -7.44
N THR A 251 10.07 5.04 -6.96
CA THR A 251 11.47 5.46 -6.93
C THR A 251 12.32 4.57 -7.83
N VAL A 252 13.40 5.13 -8.35
CA VAL A 252 14.42 4.42 -9.13
C VAL A 252 15.78 4.70 -8.51
N GLU A 253 16.53 3.64 -8.22
CA GLU A 253 17.84 3.69 -7.59
C GLU A 253 18.85 2.87 -8.39
N GLY A 254 20.11 3.28 -8.39
CA GLY A 254 21.20 2.60 -9.09
C GLY A 254 21.68 3.31 -10.37
N PRO A 255 22.64 2.70 -11.10
CA PRO A 255 23.39 3.37 -12.15
C PRO A 255 22.54 3.67 -13.40
N GLU A 256 22.63 4.87 -13.96
CA GLU A 256 21.83 5.30 -15.13
C GLU A 256 21.94 4.36 -16.33
N GLN A 257 23.14 3.80 -16.55
CA GLN A 257 23.49 2.91 -17.65
C GLN A 257 23.01 1.46 -17.50
N ALA A 258 22.37 1.10 -16.38
CA ALA A 258 21.88 -0.25 -16.17
C ALA A 258 20.86 -0.66 -17.23
N LYS A 259 21.05 -1.87 -17.77
CA LYS A 259 20.14 -2.52 -18.72
C LYS A 259 19.18 -3.51 -18.06
N THR A 260 19.37 -3.75 -16.77
CA THR A 260 18.50 -4.59 -15.94
C THR A 260 17.98 -3.79 -14.76
N ALA A 261 16.70 -3.97 -14.42
CA ALA A 261 16.13 -3.49 -13.17
C ALA A 261 15.44 -4.61 -12.39
N ILE A 262 15.38 -4.48 -11.07
CA ILE A 262 14.52 -5.26 -10.19
C ILE A 262 13.43 -4.34 -9.65
N LEU A 263 12.17 -4.68 -9.90
CA LEU A 263 10.99 -3.98 -9.39
C LEU A 263 10.39 -4.75 -8.22
N THR A 264 10.08 -4.04 -7.13
CA THR A 264 9.36 -4.61 -6.00
C THR A 264 8.42 -3.57 -5.36
N ILE A 265 7.62 -4.02 -4.40
CA ILE A 265 6.74 -3.22 -3.55
C ILE A 265 6.99 -3.57 -2.08
N GLY A 266 6.79 -2.60 -1.18
CA GLY A 266 6.91 -2.86 0.26
C GLY A 266 8.35 -3.05 0.74
N SER A 267 8.50 -3.79 1.85
CA SER A 267 9.74 -3.84 2.64
C SER A 267 10.87 -4.64 1.99
N VAL A 268 10.56 -5.43 0.96
CA VAL A 268 11.55 -6.24 0.21
C VAL A 268 12.64 -5.36 -0.41
N LEU A 269 12.36 -4.08 -0.65
CA LEU A 269 13.34 -3.12 -1.14
C LEU A 269 14.58 -3.03 -0.22
N GLY A 270 14.40 -3.04 1.10
CA GLY A 270 15.51 -2.96 2.05
C GLY A 270 16.48 -4.12 1.87
N THR A 271 15.94 -5.35 1.80
CA THR A 271 16.71 -6.56 1.53
C THR A 271 17.43 -6.51 0.17
N LEU A 272 16.77 -6.02 -0.88
CA LEU A 272 17.39 -5.93 -2.21
C LEU A 272 18.54 -4.91 -2.27
N ARG A 273 18.44 -3.80 -1.52
CA ARG A 273 19.53 -2.82 -1.39
C ARG A 273 20.75 -3.47 -0.75
N GLU A 274 20.56 -4.12 0.38
CA GLU A 274 21.63 -4.82 1.09
C GLU A 274 22.23 -5.96 0.24
N ALA A 275 21.38 -6.71 -0.48
CA ALA A 275 21.84 -7.77 -1.37
C ALA A 275 22.71 -7.25 -2.52
N LEU A 276 22.43 -6.06 -3.08
CA LEU A 276 23.27 -5.45 -4.11
C LEU A 276 24.64 -5.02 -3.57
N GLU A 277 24.74 -4.69 -2.29
CA GLU A 277 26.01 -4.35 -1.63
C GLU A 277 26.83 -5.60 -1.31
N GLU A 278 26.20 -6.65 -0.76
CA GLU A 278 26.84 -7.90 -0.35
C GLU A 278 27.19 -8.82 -1.54
N PHE A 279 26.31 -8.88 -2.55
CA PHE A 279 26.47 -9.69 -3.76
C PHE A 279 26.49 -8.80 -5.02
N PRO A 280 27.54 -7.97 -5.20
CA PRO A 280 27.59 -7.01 -6.29
C PRO A 280 27.56 -7.73 -7.64
N PRO A 281 26.60 -7.40 -8.51
CA PRO A 281 26.45 -8.07 -9.79
C PRO A 281 27.59 -7.72 -10.74
N GLY A 282 27.93 -8.65 -11.65
CA GLY A 282 28.92 -8.40 -12.71
C GLY A 282 28.47 -7.36 -13.74
N GLN A 283 27.21 -6.92 -13.70
CA GLN A 283 26.64 -5.89 -14.56
C GLN A 283 25.80 -4.90 -13.74
N PRO A 284 25.66 -3.63 -14.17
CA PRO A 284 24.85 -2.65 -13.44
C PRO A 284 23.37 -3.02 -13.38
N VAL A 285 22.77 -2.95 -12.19
CA VAL A 285 21.35 -3.23 -11.92
C VAL A 285 20.71 -2.03 -11.20
N LYS A 286 19.49 -1.67 -11.59
CA LYS A 286 18.65 -0.68 -10.89
C LYS A 286 17.64 -1.36 -9.97
N LEU A 287 17.25 -0.68 -8.90
CA LEU A 287 16.07 -1.01 -8.11
C LEU A 287 14.94 -0.04 -8.43
N ILE A 288 13.73 -0.56 -8.60
CA ILE A 288 12.50 0.23 -8.77
C ILE A 288 11.57 -0.14 -7.62
N LYS A 289 11.27 0.81 -6.73
CA LYS A 289 10.22 0.66 -5.72
C LYS A 289 8.93 1.23 -6.28
N LEU A 290 7.95 0.39 -6.56
CA LEU A 290 6.61 0.86 -6.86
C LEU A 290 5.91 1.21 -5.53
N ARG A 291 5.55 2.48 -5.33
CA ARG A 291 4.85 2.94 -4.12
C ARG A 291 3.35 2.96 -4.34
N SER A 292 2.89 3.59 -5.41
CA SER A 292 1.46 3.62 -5.77
C SER A 292 1.13 2.45 -6.68
N PHE A 293 0.46 1.42 -6.15
CA PHE A 293 -0.04 0.31 -6.98
C PHE A 293 -1.40 0.66 -7.61
N ARG A 294 -2.20 1.43 -6.87
CA ARG A 294 -3.42 2.06 -7.34
C ARG A 294 -3.41 3.54 -6.93
N PRO A 295 -3.66 4.48 -7.86
CA PRO A 295 -3.64 4.30 -9.32
C PRO A 295 -2.28 3.78 -9.82
N PHE A 296 -2.27 2.89 -10.82
CA PHE A 296 -1.03 2.34 -11.35
C PHE A 296 -0.30 3.38 -12.24
N PRO A 297 1.00 3.67 -12.00
CA PRO A 297 1.71 4.76 -12.65
C PRO A 297 2.37 4.33 -13.97
N ALA A 298 1.55 3.92 -14.95
CA ALA A 298 2.04 3.34 -16.21
C ALA A 298 3.02 4.25 -16.96
N GLU A 299 2.74 5.55 -17.08
CA GLU A 299 3.64 6.49 -17.77
C GLU A 299 4.98 6.67 -17.05
N THR A 300 4.96 6.77 -15.72
CA THR A 300 6.19 6.88 -14.92
C THR A 300 7.02 5.60 -15.02
N LEU A 301 6.37 4.43 -15.01
CA LEU A 301 7.03 3.14 -15.16
C LEU A 301 7.64 2.98 -16.56
N LYS A 302 6.89 3.31 -17.62
CA LYS A 302 7.38 3.31 -19.01
C LYS A 302 8.62 4.19 -19.16
N ALA A 303 8.60 5.40 -18.58
CA ALA A 303 9.75 6.31 -18.61
C ALA A 303 10.98 5.73 -17.90
N ALA A 304 10.79 5.05 -16.76
CA ALA A 304 11.86 4.40 -16.01
C ALA A 304 12.46 3.18 -16.76
N CYS A 305 11.65 2.49 -17.57
CA CYS A 305 12.02 1.21 -18.19
C CYS A 305 12.42 1.31 -19.67
N LYS A 306 12.27 2.47 -20.32
CA LYS A 306 12.45 2.62 -21.78
C LYS A 306 13.82 2.17 -22.32
N GLU A 307 14.87 2.24 -21.50
CA GLU A 307 16.25 1.88 -21.89
C GLU A 307 16.69 0.50 -21.38
N LEU A 308 15.81 -0.22 -20.68
CA LEU A 308 16.10 -1.54 -20.13
C LEU A 308 15.96 -2.61 -21.21
N ASP A 309 16.76 -3.66 -21.11
CA ASP A 309 16.58 -4.89 -21.87
C ASP A 309 15.80 -5.92 -21.02
N ASP A 310 15.92 -5.86 -19.69
CA ASP A 310 15.30 -6.77 -18.74
C ASP A 310 14.75 -6.07 -17.50
N ILE A 311 13.61 -6.53 -17.00
CA ILE A 311 13.06 -6.17 -15.70
C ILE A 311 12.61 -7.43 -14.96
N ILE A 312 13.07 -7.56 -13.72
CA ILE A 312 12.72 -8.64 -12.81
C ILE A 312 11.71 -8.08 -11.80
N VAL A 313 10.51 -8.64 -11.73
CA VAL A 313 9.46 -8.25 -10.78
C VAL A 313 9.43 -9.27 -9.65
N LEU A 314 9.73 -8.81 -8.43
CA LEU A 314 9.66 -9.60 -7.21
C LEU A 314 8.54 -9.07 -6.31
N GLU A 315 7.55 -9.91 -6.03
CA GLU A 315 6.38 -9.54 -5.22
C GLU A 315 6.05 -10.59 -4.14
N ARG A 316 5.35 -10.14 -3.09
CA ARG A 316 4.81 -11.03 -2.04
C ARG A 316 3.33 -11.31 -2.29
N ALA A 317 2.97 -11.60 -3.53
CA ALA A 317 1.58 -11.86 -3.92
C ALA A 317 1.51 -12.74 -5.16
N LEU A 318 0.38 -13.43 -5.34
CA LEU A 318 0.09 -14.16 -6.57
C LEU A 318 -1.40 -14.27 -6.83
N SER A 319 -1.76 -14.39 -8.10
CA SER A 319 -3.07 -14.84 -8.55
C SER A 319 -2.97 -16.31 -8.97
N PRO A 320 -3.47 -17.26 -8.13
CA PRO A 320 -3.42 -18.68 -8.47
C PRO A 320 -4.05 -18.98 -9.83
N GLY A 321 -3.35 -19.75 -10.66
CA GLY A 321 -3.74 -20.04 -12.05
C GLY A 321 -3.33 -18.98 -13.08
N SER A 322 -2.74 -17.86 -12.66
CA SER A 322 -2.21 -16.84 -13.54
C SER A 322 -0.71 -16.59 -13.29
N GLY A 323 -0.37 -15.77 -12.28
CA GLY A 323 1.00 -15.39 -12.00
C GLY A 323 1.08 -14.32 -10.92
N GLY A 324 2.15 -13.54 -10.90
CA GLY A 324 2.29 -12.41 -10.00
C GLY A 324 1.38 -11.25 -10.41
N ILE A 325 0.74 -10.62 -9.42
CA ILE A 325 -0.26 -9.58 -9.63
C ILE A 325 0.42 -8.28 -10.10
N VAL A 326 1.53 -7.89 -9.47
CA VAL A 326 2.33 -6.73 -9.89
C VAL A 326 2.98 -7.00 -11.24
N GLY A 327 3.50 -8.22 -11.46
CA GLY A 327 4.11 -8.62 -12.72
C GLY A 327 3.18 -8.44 -13.92
N ILE A 328 1.90 -8.82 -13.78
CA ILE A 328 0.90 -8.68 -14.84
C ILE A 328 0.66 -7.20 -15.20
N GLU A 329 0.56 -6.32 -14.21
CA GLU A 329 0.38 -4.87 -14.44
C GLU A 329 1.61 -4.24 -15.11
N VAL A 330 2.81 -4.68 -14.71
CA VAL A 330 4.08 -4.26 -15.33
C VAL A 330 4.13 -4.72 -16.79
N ILE A 331 3.78 -5.97 -17.08
CA ILE A 331 3.70 -6.49 -18.46
C ILE A 331 2.72 -5.66 -19.29
N ALA A 332 1.52 -5.41 -18.76
CA ALA A 332 0.50 -4.62 -19.45
C ALA A 332 1.00 -3.20 -19.76
N ALA A 333 1.53 -2.49 -18.77
CA ALA A 333 2.02 -1.12 -18.95
C ALA A 333 3.22 -1.03 -19.91
N LEU A 334 4.16 -1.98 -19.84
CA LEU A 334 5.35 -1.94 -20.69
C LEU A 334 5.08 -2.43 -22.12
N SER A 335 4.03 -3.21 -22.35
CA SER A 335 3.66 -3.71 -23.69
C SER A 335 3.40 -2.61 -24.73
N GLU A 336 3.10 -1.39 -24.27
CA GLU A 336 2.89 -0.21 -25.10
C GLU A 336 4.21 0.44 -25.59
N LEU A 337 5.37 0.04 -25.04
CA LEU A 337 6.67 0.54 -25.50
C LEU A 337 7.00 -0.02 -26.90
N PRO A 338 7.66 0.74 -27.79
CA PRO A 338 8.10 0.24 -29.08
C PRO A 338 9.07 -0.95 -29.00
N LYS A 339 9.91 -0.97 -27.95
CA LYS A 339 10.83 -2.05 -27.61
C LYS A 339 10.71 -2.35 -26.11
N PRO A 340 9.72 -3.15 -25.68
CA PRO A 340 9.54 -3.46 -24.27
C PRO A 340 10.71 -4.32 -23.75
N PRO A 341 11.19 -4.10 -22.50
CA PRO A 341 12.12 -5.02 -21.88
C PRO A 341 11.45 -6.39 -21.66
N ARG A 342 12.26 -7.45 -21.55
CA ARG A 342 11.78 -8.76 -21.11
C ARG A 342 11.38 -8.66 -19.64
N VAL A 343 10.17 -9.12 -19.30
CA VAL A 343 9.68 -9.13 -17.92
C VAL A 343 9.81 -10.54 -17.35
N HIS A 344 10.53 -10.66 -16.23
CA HIS A 344 10.66 -11.88 -15.43
C HIS A 344 9.86 -11.70 -14.15
N ASN A 345 8.95 -12.61 -13.79
CA ASN A 345 8.03 -12.38 -12.68
C ASN A 345 8.11 -13.50 -11.64
N PHE A 346 8.39 -13.11 -10.40
CA PHE A 346 8.63 -14.02 -9.30
C PHE A 346 7.82 -13.63 -8.06
N ALA A 347 7.30 -14.65 -7.37
CA ALA A 347 6.88 -14.51 -5.99
C ALA A 347 7.94 -15.12 -5.07
N ALA A 348 8.19 -14.47 -3.94
CA ALA A 348 8.97 -15.00 -2.83
C ALA A 348 8.46 -14.41 -1.52
N GLY A 349 8.80 -15.02 -0.39
CA GLY A 349 8.44 -14.53 0.93
C GLY A 349 6.95 -14.64 1.27
N LEU A 350 6.21 -15.49 0.54
CA LEU A 350 4.79 -15.74 0.79
C LEU A 350 4.59 -16.31 2.21
N GLY A 351 3.60 -15.79 2.93
CA GLY A 351 3.37 -16.16 4.32
C GLY A 351 4.59 -15.95 5.22
N GLY A 352 5.35 -14.88 4.99
CA GLY A 352 6.49 -14.44 5.79
C GLY A 352 7.70 -15.36 5.73
N ARG A 353 7.83 -16.16 4.66
CA ARG A 353 9.09 -16.86 4.40
C ARG A 353 10.22 -15.82 4.25
N ASP A 354 11.37 -16.14 4.82
CA ASP A 354 12.53 -15.27 4.76
C ASP A 354 12.99 -15.06 3.31
N ILE A 355 13.45 -13.85 3.00
CA ILE A 355 14.07 -13.53 1.71
C ILE A 355 15.55 -13.25 2.00
N PRO A 356 16.43 -14.25 1.87
CA PRO A 356 17.85 -14.08 2.15
C PRO A 356 18.53 -13.22 1.07
N LEU A 357 19.69 -12.64 1.40
CA LEU A 357 20.44 -11.78 0.48
C LEU A 357 20.93 -12.52 -0.79
N ASP A 358 21.17 -13.83 -0.70
CA ASP A 358 21.56 -14.67 -1.83
C ASP A 358 20.41 -14.93 -2.84
N ILE A 359 19.22 -14.38 -2.57
CA ILE A 359 18.13 -14.30 -3.55
C ILE A 359 18.57 -13.52 -4.80
N LEU A 360 19.44 -12.51 -4.65
CA LEU A 360 19.82 -11.65 -5.77
C LEU A 360 20.56 -12.42 -6.88
N PRO A 361 21.62 -13.19 -6.61
CA PRO A 361 22.21 -14.10 -7.60
C PRO A 361 21.17 -15.02 -8.26
N THR A 362 20.21 -15.54 -7.49
CA THR A 362 19.13 -16.40 -8.01
C THR A 362 18.24 -15.65 -8.99
N LEU A 363 17.81 -14.44 -8.65
CA LEU A 363 17.02 -13.57 -9.53
C LEU A 363 17.76 -13.23 -10.83
N LEU A 364 19.05 -12.90 -10.75
CA LEU A 364 19.85 -12.53 -11.92
C LEU A 364 20.20 -13.72 -12.81
N SER A 365 20.16 -14.95 -12.29
CA SER A 365 20.41 -16.15 -13.09
C SER A 365 19.45 -16.31 -14.28
N VAL A 366 18.21 -15.79 -14.16
CA VAL A 366 17.19 -15.82 -15.22
C VAL A 366 17.62 -15.12 -16.50
N LEU A 367 18.53 -14.14 -16.41
CA LEU A 367 19.00 -13.38 -17.57
C LEU A 367 19.74 -14.26 -18.57
N ASN A 368 20.26 -15.40 -18.11
CA ASN A 368 20.95 -16.40 -18.93
C ASN A 368 20.01 -17.50 -19.47
N ASP A 369 18.74 -17.53 -19.05
CA ASP A 369 17.74 -18.51 -19.52
C ASP A 369 16.63 -17.81 -20.33
N PRO A 370 16.77 -17.74 -21.66
CA PRO A 370 15.77 -17.09 -22.52
C PRO A 370 14.44 -17.87 -22.64
N SER A 371 14.35 -19.08 -22.07
CA SER A 371 13.13 -19.91 -22.11
C SER A 371 12.21 -19.72 -20.91
N ASP A 372 12.68 -19.08 -19.83
CA ASP A 372 11.95 -18.92 -18.56
C ASP A 372 10.99 -17.72 -18.62
N ARG A 373 9.90 -17.87 -19.40
CA ARG A 373 8.83 -16.85 -19.51
C ARG A 373 7.67 -17.05 -18.53
N ARG A 374 7.83 -17.91 -17.51
CA ARG A 374 6.74 -18.25 -16.59
C ARG A 374 6.94 -17.57 -15.25
N PHE A 375 5.82 -17.23 -14.63
CA PHE A 375 5.79 -16.92 -13.21
C PHE A 375 6.33 -18.10 -12.39
N ARG A 376 7.14 -17.82 -11.36
CA ARG A 376 7.64 -18.84 -10.43
C ARG A 376 7.55 -18.35 -8.98
N ILE A 377 7.23 -19.26 -8.07
CA ILE A 377 7.45 -19.08 -6.64
C ILE A 377 8.88 -19.59 -6.36
N ILE A 378 9.84 -18.67 -6.29
CA ILE A 378 11.27 -19.02 -6.38
C ILE A 378 11.84 -19.64 -5.10
N ASP A 379 11.17 -19.44 -3.97
CA ASP A 379 11.52 -19.98 -2.66
C ASP A 379 10.64 -21.18 -2.26
N ALA A 380 9.84 -21.72 -3.19
CA ALA A 380 9.04 -22.91 -2.96
C ALA A 380 9.90 -24.18 -2.99
N ASN A 381 9.87 -24.95 -1.90
CA ASN A 381 10.39 -26.31 -1.89
C ASN A 381 9.27 -27.29 -2.23
N LEU A 382 9.22 -27.74 -3.49
CA LEU A 382 8.20 -28.66 -4.00
C LEU A 382 8.29 -30.07 -3.40
N GLU A 383 9.41 -30.46 -2.80
CA GLU A 383 9.53 -31.75 -2.10
C GLU A 383 8.65 -31.83 -0.86
N LYS A 384 8.22 -30.68 -0.32
CA LYS A 384 7.26 -30.61 0.79
C LYS A 384 5.82 -30.93 0.36
N LEU A 385 5.56 -31.02 -0.95
CA LEU A 385 4.25 -31.34 -1.50
C LEU A 385 4.15 -32.84 -1.81
N PRO A 386 2.93 -33.42 -1.69
CA PRO A 386 2.59 -34.70 -2.30
C PRO A 386 2.95 -34.70 -3.79
N GLU A 387 3.24 -35.87 -4.36
CA GLU A 387 3.70 -35.97 -5.75
C GLU A 387 2.64 -35.46 -6.74
N GLU A 388 1.36 -35.64 -6.42
CA GLU A 388 0.22 -35.17 -7.19
C GLU A 388 0.08 -33.63 -7.25
N ASP A 389 0.72 -32.90 -6.33
CA ASP A 389 0.62 -31.44 -6.19
C ASP A 389 1.87 -30.69 -6.68
N ARG A 390 2.90 -31.41 -7.18
CA ARG A 390 4.13 -30.84 -7.75
C ARG A 390 3.94 -30.48 -9.21
#